data_AF-A0A2G8KM89-F1
#
_entry.id   AF-A0A2G8KM89-F1
#
_cell.length_a   1.000
_cell.length_b   1.000
_cell.length_c   1.000
_cell.angle_alpha   90.00
_cell.angle_beta   90.00
_cell.angle_gamma   90.00
#
_symmetry.space_group_name_H-M   'P 1'
#
loop_
_entity.id
_entity.type
_entity.pdbx_description
1 polymer ?
#
loop_
_entity_poly.entity_id
_entity_poly.type
_entity_poly.pdbx_seq_one_letter_code
_entity_poly.pdbx_strand_id
1 'polypeptide(L)'
;MRLLKDPDTLAEINEFAVPVNEFTQTTVGETFVLLQGDKITCRSQACNMGNMVTDAMLEDLVMFQSEESWSDVAISIINGGGIRTSVPPGSIIVGDVTAVLPFQGTFDLFDLEGRYLLEALENSVYHYGDASLSGRFLQMSGILVTYNLFLPPGNRVVSVKFDVLNVQSLIMNHWTLRKLIEL
;
A
#
# COMPACT_ATOMS: atom_id res chain seq x y z
N MET A 1 -28.87 -18.13 -19.59
CA MET A 1 -30.10 -17.67 -18.90
C MET A 1 -29.78 -16.35 -18.24
N ARG A 2 -30.40 -15.23 -18.66
CA ARG A 2 -30.19 -13.90 -18.06
C ARG A 2 -31.38 -13.66 -17.15
N LEU A 3 -31.14 -13.67 -15.84
CA LEU A 3 -32.20 -13.39 -14.86
C LEU A 3 -32.62 -11.92 -15.01
N LEU A 4 -33.92 -11.68 -15.07
CA LEU A 4 -34.47 -10.32 -15.08
C LEU A 4 -34.31 -9.74 -13.67
N LYS A 5 -33.95 -8.45 -13.60
CA LYS A 5 -33.93 -7.72 -12.33
C LYS A 5 -35.38 -7.44 -11.91
N ASP A 6 -35.69 -7.67 -10.65
CA ASP A 6 -36.98 -7.34 -10.07
C ASP A 6 -37.20 -5.81 -10.04
N PRO A 7 -38.33 -5.28 -10.57
CA PRO A 7 -38.55 -3.84 -10.66
C PRO A 7 -38.60 -3.12 -9.31
N ASP A 8 -39.22 -3.75 -8.31
CA ASP A 8 -39.42 -3.14 -6.99
C ASP A 8 -38.09 -3.06 -6.24
N THR A 9 -37.33 -4.17 -6.24
CA THR A 9 -35.97 -4.22 -5.68
C THR A 9 -35.03 -3.23 -6.40
N LEU A 10 -35.16 -3.09 -7.73
CA LEU A 10 -34.34 -2.14 -8.49
C LEU A 10 -34.66 -0.69 -8.11
N ALA A 11 -35.93 -0.36 -7.84
CA ALA A 11 -36.32 0.97 -7.38
C ALA A 11 -35.68 1.29 -6.02
N GLU A 12 -35.72 0.36 -5.06
CA GLU A 12 -35.07 0.52 -3.76
C GLU A 12 -33.55 0.67 -3.88
N ILE A 13 -32.89 -0.15 -4.69
CA ILE A 13 -31.43 -0.03 -4.93
C ILE A 13 -31.08 1.36 -5.47
N ASN A 14 -31.89 1.90 -6.37
CA ASN A 14 -31.65 3.24 -6.93
C ASN A 14 -31.83 4.34 -5.87
N GLU A 15 -32.76 4.18 -4.93
CA GLU A 15 -32.93 5.09 -3.80
C GLU A 15 -31.69 5.06 -2.88
N PHE A 16 -31.22 3.87 -2.49
CA PHE A 16 -30.01 3.73 -1.67
C PHE A 16 -28.72 4.14 -2.38
N ALA A 17 -28.70 4.11 -3.72
CA ALA A 17 -27.53 4.54 -4.49
C ALA A 17 -27.25 6.05 -4.37
N VAL A 18 -28.26 6.87 -4.06
CA VAL A 18 -28.10 8.33 -3.93
C VAL A 18 -27.12 8.71 -2.79
N PRO A 19 -27.38 8.34 -1.51
CA PRO A 19 -26.47 8.70 -0.43
C PRO A 19 -25.08 8.03 -0.57
N VAL A 20 -25.01 6.84 -1.18
CA VAL A 20 -23.73 6.18 -1.47
C VAL A 20 -22.92 6.98 -2.49
N ASN A 21 -23.55 7.43 -3.57
CA ASN A 21 -22.88 8.27 -4.57
C ASN A 21 -22.41 9.59 -3.97
N GLU A 22 -23.24 10.25 -3.16
CA GLU A 22 -22.83 11.47 -2.46
C GLU A 22 -21.63 11.24 -1.54
N PHE A 23 -21.65 10.16 -0.76
CA PHE A 23 -20.53 9.79 0.10
C PHE A 23 -19.24 9.57 -0.70
N THR A 24 -19.32 8.91 -1.86
CA THR A 24 -18.13 8.66 -2.71
C THR A 24 -17.48 9.95 -3.24
N GLN A 25 -18.23 11.05 -3.31
CA GLN A 25 -17.73 12.37 -3.73
C GLN A 25 -17.11 13.18 -2.58
N THR A 26 -17.10 12.65 -1.35
CA THR A 26 -16.50 13.33 -0.21
C THR A 26 -14.98 13.42 -0.39
N THR A 27 -14.44 14.64 -0.34
CA THR A 27 -12.98 14.87 -0.37
C THR A 27 -12.34 14.40 0.93
N VAL A 28 -11.32 13.55 0.81
CA VAL A 28 -10.53 13.03 1.93
C VAL A 28 -9.16 13.69 2.04
N GLY A 29 -8.68 14.33 0.97
CA GLY A 29 -7.40 15.01 0.95
C GLY A 29 -7.07 15.62 -0.40
N GLU A 30 -5.80 15.97 -0.59
CA GLU A 30 -5.28 16.53 -1.83
C GLU A 30 -3.87 15.99 -2.08
N THR A 31 -3.50 15.78 -3.34
CA THR A 31 -2.14 15.46 -3.76
C THR A 31 -1.62 16.45 -4.79
N PHE A 32 -0.39 16.91 -4.63
CA PHE A 32 0.28 17.80 -5.60
C PHE A 32 0.99 17.04 -6.72
N VAL A 33 1.06 15.72 -6.62
CA VAL A 33 1.74 14.85 -7.57
C VAL A 33 0.77 13.78 -8.09
N LEU A 34 1.08 13.24 -9.27
CA LEU A 34 0.40 12.05 -9.76
C LEU A 34 0.73 10.88 -8.82
N LEU A 35 -0.28 10.30 -8.18
CA LEU A 35 -0.12 9.04 -7.46
C LEU A 35 -0.22 7.91 -8.47
N GLN A 36 0.93 7.38 -8.89
CA GLN A 36 1.05 6.40 -9.94
C GLN A 36 0.78 4.99 -9.40
N GLY A 37 -0.41 4.47 -9.72
CA GLY A 37 -0.92 3.18 -9.29
C GLY A 37 -1.22 2.22 -10.44
N ASP A 38 -0.62 2.45 -11.62
CA ASP A 38 -0.92 1.68 -12.82
C ASP A 38 -0.26 0.29 -12.84
N LYS A 39 -0.83 -0.61 -13.66
CA LYS A 39 -0.38 -1.99 -13.81
C LYS A 39 1.10 -2.11 -14.19
N ILE A 40 1.61 -1.20 -15.03
CA ILE A 40 2.96 -1.31 -15.57
C ILE A 40 3.95 -0.98 -14.46
N THR A 41 3.78 0.17 -13.80
CA THR A 41 4.74 0.65 -12.82
C THR A 41 4.68 -0.15 -11.52
N CYS A 42 3.52 -0.25 -10.86
CA CYS A 42 3.44 -0.92 -9.54
C CYS A 42 3.72 -2.43 -9.57
N ARG A 43 3.77 -3.06 -10.75
CA ARG A 43 4.06 -4.50 -10.88
C ARG A 43 5.44 -4.81 -11.43
N SER A 44 6.22 -3.79 -11.76
CA SER A 44 7.59 -3.94 -12.27
C SER A 44 8.61 -3.13 -11.49
N GLN A 45 8.21 -2.14 -10.70
CA GLN A 45 9.13 -1.31 -9.94
C GLN A 45 8.43 -0.65 -8.76
N ALA A 46 9.20 0.03 -7.93
CA ALA A 46 8.65 0.91 -6.90
C ALA A 46 7.75 1.97 -7.56
N CYS A 47 6.55 2.16 -6.99
CA CYS A 47 5.61 3.19 -7.40
C CYS A 47 5.21 4.05 -6.20
N ASN A 48 5.01 5.34 -6.40
CA ASN A 48 4.71 6.25 -5.28
C ASN A 48 3.33 6.00 -4.66
N MET A 49 2.36 5.46 -5.40
CA MET A 49 1.10 4.97 -4.82
C MET A 49 1.36 3.80 -3.85
N GLY A 50 2.26 2.88 -4.21
CA GLY A 50 2.65 1.76 -3.35
C GLY A 50 3.31 2.23 -2.06
N ASN A 51 4.22 3.19 -2.17
CA ASN A 51 4.83 3.83 -1.00
C ASN A 51 3.76 4.48 -0.12
N MET A 52 2.88 5.32 -0.69
CA MET A 52 1.82 5.99 0.06
C MET A 52 0.88 5.01 0.79
N VAL A 53 0.46 3.93 0.13
CA VAL A 53 -0.40 2.91 0.75
C VAL A 53 0.33 2.19 1.88
N THR A 54 1.58 1.79 1.67
CA THR A 54 2.37 1.06 2.70
C THR A 54 2.75 1.95 3.87
N ASP A 55 3.08 3.22 3.64
CA ASP A 55 3.28 4.21 4.70
C ASP A 55 2.00 4.43 5.50
N ALA A 56 0.83 4.51 4.84
CA ALA A 56 -0.46 4.62 5.52
C ALA A 56 -0.80 3.37 6.36
N MET A 57 -0.42 2.16 5.90
CA MET A 57 -0.57 0.93 6.69
C MET A 57 0.25 0.99 7.98
N LEU A 58 1.47 1.51 7.93
CA LEU A 58 2.30 1.67 9.13
C LEU A 58 1.71 2.75 10.05
N GLU A 59 1.31 3.90 9.51
CA GLU A 59 0.74 5.00 10.30
C GLU A 59 -0.53 4.58 11.07
N ASP A 60 -1.40 3.77 10.46
CA ASP A 60 -2.60 3.23 11.11
C ASP A 60 -2.25 2.33 12.31
N LEU A 61 -1.15 1.59 12.22
CA LEU A 61 -0.68 0.66 13.26
C LEU A 61 0.18 1.33 14.34
N VAL A 62 0.82 2.47 14.02
CA VAL A 62 1.55 3.30 14.99
C VAL A 62 0.62 3.84 16.09
N MET A 63 -0.70 3.87 15.89
CA MET A 63 -1.66 4.23 16.95
C MET A 63 -1.71 3.21 18.11
N PHE A 64 -1.16 2.01 17.94
CA PHE A 64 -1.16 0.94 18.95
C PHE A 64 0.15 0.81 19.76
N GLN A 65 0.97 1.86 19.78
CA GLN A 65 2.26 1.90 20.47
C GLN A 65 2.22 1.43 21.94
N SER A 66 3.18 0.59 22.30
CA SER A 66 3.52 0.24 23.68
C SER A 66 4.50 1.27 24.28
N GLU A 67 4.57 1.40 25.61
CA GLU A 67 5.51 2.34 26.26
C GLU A 67 7.00 1.97 26.04
N GLU A 68 7.28 0.76 25.54
CA GLU A 68 8.63 0.20 25.38
C GLU A 68 9.17 0.33 23.95
N SER A 69 8.32 0.55 22.95
CA SER A 69 8.72 0.68 21.53
C SER A 69 7.96 1.79 20.82
N TRP A 70 8.63 2.47 19.87
CA TRP A 70 8.01 3.50 19.02
C TRP A 70 6.97 2.93 18.04
N SER A 71 7.02 1.61 17.78
CA SER A 71 6.00 0.85 17.05
C SER A 71 6.28 -0.64 17.24
N ASP A 72 5.22 -1.45 17.37
CA ASP A 72 5.34 -2.91 17.35
C ASP A 72 5.46 -3.46 15.92
N VAL A 73 5.31 -2.59 14.91
CA VAL A 73 5.31 -2.93 13.47
C VAL A 73 6.30 -2.03 12.73
N ALA A 74 7.30 -2.64 12.10
CA ALA A 74 8.38 -1.92 11.41
C ALA A 74 8.29 -1.98 9.88
N ILE A 75 7.50 -2.89 9.32
CA ILE A 75 7.48 -3.19 7.88
C ILE A 75 6.05 -3.42 7.44
N SER A 76 5.71 -2.87 6.28
CA SER A 76 4.46 -3.16 5.58
C SER A 76 4.77 -3.53 4.15
N ILE A 77 4.04 -4.51 3.60
CA ILE A 77 4.15 -4.92 2.20
C ILE A 77 2.75 -5.05 1.59
N ILE A 78 2.62 -4.68 0.32
CA ILE A 78 1.43 -4.94 -0.49
C ILE A 78 1.86 -5.38 -1.88
N ASN A 79 1.17 -6.36 -2.45
CA ASN A 79 1.45 -6.77 -3.82
C ASN A 79 0.89 -5.74 -4.81
N GLY A 80 1.64 -5.38 -5.85
CA GLY A 80 1.23 -4.41 -6.87
C GLY A 80 0.00 -4.82 -7.69
N GLY A 81 -0.45 -6.08 -7.56
CA GLY A 81 -1.75 -6.52 -8.05
C GLY A 81 -2.94 -5.96 -7.27
N GLY A 82 -2.74 -5.63 -6.00
CA GLY A 82 -3.73 -5.02 -5.10
C GLY A 82 -4.01 -3.55 -5.42
N ILE A 83 -3.02 -2.83 -5.96
CA ILE A 83 -3.14 -1.44 -6.40
C ILE A 83 -3.69 -1.41 -7.84
N ARG A 84 -4.80 -0.69 -8.06
CA ARG A 84 -5.60 -0.87 -9.28
C ARG A 84 -5.66 0.32 -10.22
N THR A 85 -5.43 1.53 -9.73
CA THR A 85 -5.46 2.74 -10.56
C THR A 85 -4.56 3.83 -10.00
N SER A 86 -4.23 4.79 -10.85
CA SER A 86 -3.58 6.05 -10.48
C SER A 86 -4.62 7.10 -10.08
N VAL A 87 -4.18 8.10 -9.30
CA VAL A 87 -4.96 9.28 -8.93
C VAL A 87 -4.23 10.53 -9.40
N PRO A 88 -4.85 11.41 -10.21
CA PRO A 88 -4.21 12.63 -10.70
C PRO A 88 -3.99 13.65 -9.56
N PRO A 89 -3.12 14.65 -9.77
CA PRO A 89 -3.00 15.78 -8.86
C PRO A 89 -4.35 16.49 -8.64
N GLY A 90 -4.57 16.96 -7.41
CA GLY A 90 -5.78 17.63 -6.97
C GLY A 90 -6.49 16.92 -5.82
N SER A 91 -7.77 17.24 -5.63
CA SER A 91 -8.59 16.66 -4.58
C SER A 91 -8.77 15.16 -4.77
N ILE A 92 -8.57 14.41 -3.69
CA ILE A 92 -8.79 12.97 -3.61
C ILE A 92 -10.14 12.76 -2.94
N ILE A 93 -11.04 12.02 -3.58
CA ILE A 93 -12.34 11.66 -3.02
C ILE A 93 -12.38 10.20 -2.53
N VAL A 94 -13.36 9.84 -1.71
CA VAL A 94 -13.57 8.46 -1.25
C VAL A 94 -13.66 7.47 -2.42
N GLY A 95 -14.28 7.88 -3.52
CA GLY A 95 -14.35 7.09 -4.75
C GLY A 95 -12.99 6.75 -5.34
N ASP A 96 -12.02 7.66 -5.28
CA ASP A 96 -10.65 7.43 -5.75
C ASP A 96 -9.95 6.39 -4.87
N VAL A 97 -10.05 6.53 -3.55
CA VAL A 97 -9.47 5.56 -2.61
C VAL A 97 -10.04 4.16 -2.85
N THR A 98 -11.36 4.08 -3.03
CA THR A 98 -12.06 2.83 -3.35
C THR A 98 -11.62 2.27 -4.70
N ALA A 99 -11.38 3.13 -5.71
CA ALA A 99 -10.90 2.70 -7.01
C ALA A 99 -9.45 2.16 -6.96
N VAL A 100 -8.60 2.73 -6.10
CA VAL A 100 -7.21 2.28 -5.89
C VAL A 100 -7.16 0.91 -5.21
N LEU A 101 -7.96 0.70 -4.15
CA LEU A 101 -8.04 -0.54 -3.36
C LEU A 101 -9.49 -1.11 -3.34
N PRO A 102 -10.01 -1.64 -4.46
CA PRO A 102 -11.43 -1.94 -4.62
C PRO A 102 -11.88 -3.25 -3.98
N PHE A 103 -10.96 -4.02 -3.39
CA PHE A 103 -11.28 -5.35 -2.88
C PHE A 103 -11.85 -5.36 -1.47
N GLN A 104 -11.89 -4.21 -0.79
CA GLN A 104 -12.43 -4.06 0.57
C GLN A 104 -11.85 -5.11 1.56
N GLY A 105 -10.59 -5.49 1.34
CA GLY A 105 -9.84 -6.36 2.24
C GLY A 105 -9.33 -5.57 3.45
N THR A 106 -8.80 -6.31 4.43
CA THR A 106 -8.10 -5.75 5.58
C THR A 106 -6.60 -5.74 5.35
N PHE A 107 -5.90 -4.90 6.12
CA PHE A 107 -4.47 -5.04 6.32
C PHE A 107 -4.24 -5.80 7.61
N ASP A 108 -3.64 -6.98 7.50
CA ASP A 108 -3.48 -7.89 8.63
C ASP A 108 -2.07 -7.79 9.20
N LEU A 109 -1.99 -7.84 10.53
CA LEU A 109 -0.72 -7.89 11.26
C LEU A 109 -0.37 -9.35 11.60
N PHE A 110 0.88 -9.73 11.37
CA PHE A 110 1.39 -11.05 11.73
C PHE A 110 2.90 -11.02 11.97
N ASP A 111 3.36 -11.89 12.87
CA ASP A 111 4.78 -12.16 13.06
C ASP A 111 5.28 -13.09 11.94
N LEU A 112 6.42 -12.73 11.35
CA LEU A 112 7.02 -13.49 10.26
C LEU A 112 8.50 -13.75 10.51
N GLU A 113 8.91 -15.01 10.43
CA GLU A 113 10.34 -15.34 10.44
C GLU A 113 11.04 -14.73 9.22
N GLY A 114 12.25 -14.20 9.41
CA GLY A 114 13.01 -13.55 8.33
C GLY A 114 13.24 -14.42 7.10
N ARG A 115 13.29 -15.75 7.24
CA ARG A 115 13.38 -16.68 6.09
C ARG A 115 12.16 -16.61 5.17
N TYR A 116 10.97 -16.50 5.73
CA TYR A 116 9.74 -16.39 4.96
C TYR A 116 9.60 -15.02 4.31
N LEU A 117 10.12 -13.97 4.95
CA LEU A 117 10.22 -12.66 4.31
C LEU A 117 11.14 -12.73 3.07
N LEU A 118 12.30 -13.38 3.18
CA LEU A 118 13.19 -13.59 2.03
C LEU A 118 12.53 -14.41 0.92
N GLU A 119 11.82 -15.49 1.25
CA GLU A 119 11.05 -16.27 0.28
C GLU A 119 9.98 -15.42 -0.43
N ALA A 120 9.28 -14.55 0.30
CA ALA A 120 8.30 -13.64 -0.27
C ALA A 120 8.94 -12.61 -1.22
N LEU A 121 10.10 -12.06 -0.85
CA LEU A 121 10.87 -11.12 -1.68
C LEU A 121 11.45 -11.81 -2.94
N GLU A 122 11.90 -13.05 -2.84
CA GLU A 122 12.28 -13.84 -4.02
C GLU A 122 11.08 -14.11 -4.94
N ASN A 123 9.95 -14.48 -4.35
CA ASN A 123 8.72 -14.70 -5.11
C ASN A 123 8.25 -13.43 -5.83
N SER A 124 8.37 -12.26 -5.19
CA SER A 124 8.06 -10.93 -5.75
C SER A 124 8.67 -10.69 -7.13
N VAL A 125 9.88 -11.22 -7.36
CA VAL A 125 10.62 -11.06 -8.62
C VAL A 125 10.85 -12.37 -9.37
N TYR A 126 10.20 -13.48 -9.00
CA TYR A 126 10.48 -14.80 -9.56
C TYR A 126 10.21 -14.88 -11.08
N HIS A 127 9.11 -14.29 -11.55
CA HIS A 127 8.79 -14.16 -12.99
C HIS A 127 8.99 -12.73 -13.52
N TYR A 128 9.89 -11.98 -12.89
CA TYR A 128 10.22 -10.63 -13.36
C TYR A 128 10.70 -10.67 -14.83
N GLY A 129 10.19 -9.74 -15.65
CA GLY A 129 10.50 -9.63 -17.07
C GLY A 129 9.57 -10.42 -18.01
N ASP A 130 8.65 -11.22 -17.47
CA ASP A 130 7.58 -11.82 -18.27
C ASP A 130 6.54 -10.77 -18.69
N ALA A 131 6.01 -10.92 -19.90
CA ALA A 131 4.98 -10.04 -20.47
C ALA A 131 3.66 -10.05 -19.67
N SER A 132 3.47 -11.05 -18.80
CA SER A 132 2.27 -11.17 -17.97
C SER A 132 2.07 -10.01 -16.98
N LEU A 133 3.13 -9.31 -16.56
CA LEU A 133 3.10 -8.28 -15.51
C LEU A 133 2.25 -8.76 -14.31
N SER A 134 2.64 -9.93 -13.79
CA SER A 134 1.94 -10.55 -12.67
C SER A 134 1.89 -9.61 -11.46
N GLY A 135 0.79 -9.62 -10.72
CA GLY A 135 0.59 -8.71 -9.59
C GLY A 135 1.38 -9.06 -8.33
N ARG A 136 2.47 -9.84 -8.44
CA ARG A 136 3.22 -10.40 -7.30
C ARG A 136 4.29 -9.46 -6.76
N PHE A 137 4.75 -8.50 -7.56
CA PHE A 137 5.79 -7.56 -7.17
C PHE A 137 5.34 -6.79 -5.92
N LEU A 138 6.15 -6.78 -4.88
CA LEU A 138 5.84 -6.18 -3.60
C LEU A 138 6.23 -4.69 -3.59
N GLN A 139 5.27 -3.83 -3.27
CA GLN A 139 5.50 -2.48 -2.77
C GLN A 139 5.67 -2.58 -1.25
N MET A 140 6.50 -1.72 -0.67
CA MET A 140 6.97 -1.91 0.70
C MET A 140 7.35 -0.58 1.37
N SER A 141 7.23 -0.54 2.69
CA SER A 141 7.76 0.52 3.56
C SER A 141 8.52 -0.09 4.75
N GLY A 142 9.47 0.66 5.32
CA GLY A 142 10.34 0.22 6.43
C GLY A 142 11.45 -0.76 6.04
N ILE A 143 11.60 -1.07 4.74
CA ILE A 143 12.56 -2.03 4.22
C ILE A 143 13.13 -1.56 2.88
N LEU A 144 14.44 -1.75 2.70
CA LEU A 144 15.17 -1.48 1.47
C LEU A 144 15.71 -2.80 0.92
N VAL A 145 15.23 -3.20 -0.26
CA VAL A 145 15.60 -4.45 -0.92
C VAL A 145 16.35 -4.15 -2.21
N THR A 146 17.47 -4.83 -2.40
CA THR A 146 18.25 -4.78 -3.66
C THR A 146 18.12 -6.10 -4.38
N TYR A 147 17.70 -6.06 -5.65
CA TYR A 147 17.58 -7.22 -6.51
C TYR A 147 18.66 -7.23 -7.59
N ASN A 148 19.20 -8.41 -7.89
CA ASN A 148 19.96 -8.69 -9.10
C ASN A 148 19.15 -9.60 -10.01
N LEU A 149 18.51 -9.02 -11.01
CA LEU A 149 17.60 -9.71 -11.93
C LEU A 149 18.32 -10.61 -12.94
N PHE A 150 19.65 -10.51 -13.05
CA PHE A 150 20.47 -11.40 -13.88
C PHE A 150 20.71 -12.77 -13.23
N LEU A 151 20.43 -12.90 -11.94
CA LEU A 151 20.52 -14.18 -11.23
C LEU A 151 19.30 -15.06 -11.52
N PRO A 152 19.45 -16.40 -11.39
CA PRO A 152 18.34 -17.33 -11.54
C PRO A 152 17.18 -16.98 -10.60
N PRO A 153 15.91 -17.17 -11.03
CA PRO A 153 14.75 -17.03 -10.14
C PRO A 153 14.94 -17.79 -8.82
N GLY A 154 14.60 -17.15 -7.70
CA GLY A 154 14.82 -17.69 -6.35
C GLY A 154 16.20 -17.38 -5.75
N ASN A 155 17.08 -16.68 -6.48
CA ASN A 155 18.37 -16.19 -5.99
C ASN A 155 18.61 -14.74 -6.42
N ARG A 156 17.57 -13.91 -6.46
CA ARG A 156 17.62 -12.53 -6.98
C ARG A 156 17.78 -11.49 -5.88
N VAL A 157 17.49 -11.81 -4.63
CA VAL A 157 17.65 -10.88 -3.49
C VAL A 157 19.12 -10.82 -3.11
N VAL A 158 19.74 -9.64 -3.25
CA VAL A 158 21.16 -9.39 -2.92
C VAL A 158 21.31 -8.88 -1.49
N SER A 159 20.44 -7.98 -1.08
CA SER A 159 20.46 -7.43 0.27
C SER A 159 19.10 -6.95 0.70
N VAL A 160 18.83 -7.12 1.99
CA VAL A 160 17.67 -6.58 2.69
C VAL A 160 18.18 -5.74 3.85
N LYS A 161 17.75 -4.49 3.93
CA LYS A 161 18.03 -3.59 5.05
C LYS A 161 16.72 -3.10 5.62
N PHE A 162 16.64 -2.99 6.94
CA PHE A 162 15.48 -2.43 7.62
C PHE A 162 15.75 -0.96 7.91
N ASP A 163 14.83 -0.11 7.50
CA ASP A 163 14.92 1.33 7.74
C ASP A 163 14.09 1.69 8.96
N VAL A 164 14.73 1.67 10.12
CA VAL A 164 14.13 2.06 11.40
C VAL A 164 14.13 3.59 11.57
N LEU A 165 14.64 4.36 10.59
CA LEU A 165 14.93 5.79 10.74
C LEU A 165 13.91 6.72 10.07
N ASN A 166 13.02 6.23 9.21
CA ASN A 166 12.09 7.11 8.49
C ASN A 166 10.89 7.61 9.31
N VAL A 167 10.61 7.02 10.48
CA VAL A 167 9.49 7.45 11.35
C VAL A 167 9.84 8.66 12.22
N GLN A 168 11.12 8.99 12.41
CA GLN A 168 11.51 10.24 13.08
C GLN A 168 11.12 11.50 12.28
N SER A 169 10.97 11.40 10.95
CA SER A 169 10.65 12.56 10.11
C SER A 169 9.17 12.98 10.19
N LEU A 170 8.25 12.03 10.46
CA LEU A 170 6.82 12.31 10.67
C LEU A 170 6.57 13.02 12.01
N ILE A 171 7.46 12.84 13.00
CA ILE A 171 7.37 13.48 14.32
C ILE A 171 7.71 14.98 14.26
N MET A 172 8.44 15.46 13.24
CA MET A 172 8.85 16.86 13.13
C MET A 172 7.68 17.84 12.89
N ASN A 173 6.47 17.35 12.56
CA ASN A 173 5.30 18.21 12.39
C ASN A 173 4.37 18.25 13.61
N HIS A 174 4.61 17.44 14.66
CA HIS A 174 3.74 17.43 15.83
C HIS A 174 4.40 17.51 17.20
N TRP A 175 5.74 17.53 17.28
CA TRP A 175 6.43 17.71 18.57
C TRP A 175 7.54 18.76 18.48
N THR A 176 7.34 19.82 19.25
CA THR A 176 8.29 20.93 19.41
C THR A 176 9.62 20.39 19.96
N LEU A 177 10.71 20.81 19.31
CA LEU A 177 12.09 20.82 19.80
C LEU A 177 12.21 20.71 21.32
N ARG A 178 12.57 19.53 21.84
CA ARG A 178 13.25 19.40 23.14
C ARG A 178 13.95 18.04 23.27
N LYS A 179 15.28 18.15 23.36
CA LYS A 179 16.27 17.17 23.87
C LYS A 179 16.61 16.02 22.92
N LEU A 180 17.84 15.54 22.76
CA LEU A 180 19.19 15.84 23.27
C LEU A 180 20.09 14.93 22.40
N ILE A 181 20.99 15.46 21.58
CA ILE A 181 22.46 15.35 21.76
C ILE A 181 22.87 14.47 22.96
N GLU A 182 23.72 13.47 22.69
CA GLU A 182 24.37 12.47 23.59
C GLU A 182 23.70 11.08 23.60
N LEU A 183 24.16 10.18 22.72
CA LEU A 183 25.22 9.19 22.98
C LEU A 183 25.78 8.63 21.66
#